data_AF-A0A5M7BX81-F1
#
_entry.id   AF-A0A5M7BX81-F1
#
_cell.length_a   1.000
_cell.length_b   1.000
_cell.length_c   1.000
_cell.angle_alpha   90.00
_cell.angle_beta   90.00
_cell.angle_gamma   90.00
#
_symmetry.space_group_name_H-M   'P 1'
#
loop_
_entity.id
_entity.type
_entity.pdbx_description
1 polymer ?
#
loop_
_entity_poly.entity_id
_entity_poly.type
_entity_poly.pdbx_seq_one_letter_code
_entity_poly.pdbx_strand_id
1 'polypeptide(L)'
;MSSGTPGWRDVDTTSDLIEQAGRRLERSARELARSPEAIAEAREALLVITATSARLARQLDGLASACKQPNTTEPSAVHVALDQAAAAAEDLGNCTKVAAQAIYDGE
;
A
#
# COMPACT_ATOMS: atom_id res chain seq x y z
N MET A 1 -14.30 -12.72 -19.37
CA MET A 1 -14.07 -12.02 -18.08
C MET A 1 -13.10 -12.90 -17.29
N SER A 2 -11.80 -12.68 -17.44
CA SER A 2 -10.81 -13.47 -16.69
C SER A 2 -10.74 -12.92 -15.28
N SER A 3 -11.44 -13.55 -14.34
CA SER A 3 -11.22 -13.40 -12.90
C SER A 3 -9.90 -14.09 -12.54
N GLY A 4 -8.80 -13.57 -13.08
CA GLY A 4 -7.46 -14.09 -12.82
C GLY A 4 -7.02 -13.64 -11.44
N THR A 5 -6.58 -14.59 -10.61
CA THR A 5 -5.81 -14.28 -9.41
C THR A 5 -4.73 -13.27 -9.77
N PRO A 6 -4.58 -12.15 -9.01
CA PRO A 6 -3.55 -11.17 -9.28
C PRO A 6 -2.18 -11.86 -9.36
N GLY A 7 -1.40 -11.53 -10.39
CA GLY A 7 -0.09 -12.13 -10.59
C GLY A 7 1.00 -11.38 -9.81
N TRP A 8 2.16 -12.02 -9.64
CA TRP A 8 3.34 -11.37 -9.03
C TRP A 8 3.73 -10.05 -9.73
N ARG A 9 3.55 -9.96 -11.05
CA ARG A 9 3.77 -8.70 -11.79
C ARG A 9 2.84 -7.56 -11.35
N ASP A 10 1.61 -7.87 -10.93
CA ASP A 10 0.67 -6.86 -10.45
C ASP A 10 1.07 -6.35 -9.05
N VAL A 11 1.67 -7.21 -8.23
CA VAL A 11 2.27 -6.86 -6.93
C VAL A 11 3.49 -5.98 -7.13
N ASP A 12 4.40 -6.35 -8.03
CA ASP A 12 5.60 -5.55 -8.36
C ASP A 12 5.21 -4.15 -8.82
N THR A 13 4.31 -4.08 -9.81
CA THR A 13 3.83 -2.80 -10.36
C THR A 13 3.21 -1.90 -9.27
N THR A 14 2.46 -2.49 -8.33
CA THR A 14 1.81 -1.72 -7.27
C THR A 14 2.83 -1.27 -6.21
N SER A 15 3.82 -2.10 -5.92
CA SER A 15 4.94 -1.77 -5.02
C SER A 15 5.79 -0.63 -5.59
N ASP A 16 6.05 -0.63 -6.90
CA ASP A 16 6.76 0.46 -7.58
C ASP A 16 6.01 1.80 -7.47
N LEU A 17 4.67 1.78 -7.52
CA LEU A 17 3.86 2.99 -7.34
C LEU A 17 3.96 3.53 -5.91
N ILE A 18 3.96 2.64 -4.90
CA ILE A 18 4.17 3.02 -3.50
C ILE A 18 5.56 3.64 -3.35
N GLU A 19 6.59 3.04 -3.93
CA GLU A 19 7.97 3.55 -3.86
C GLU A 19 8.10 4.93 -4.52
N GLN A 20 7.50 5.11 -5.70
CA GLN A 20 7.48 6.41 -6.40
C GLN A 20 6.77 7.49 -5.58
N ALA A 21 5.62 7.16 -4.99
CA ALA A 21 4.89 8.08 -4.12
C ALA A 21 5.69 8.38 -2.83
N GLY A 22 6.38 7.39 -2.26
CA GLY A 22 7.27 7.55 -1.12
C GLY A 22 8.42 8.52 -1.40
N ARG A 23 9.07 8.40 -2.57
CA ARG A 23 10.11 9.35 -3.00
C ARG A 23 9.56 10.77 -3.19
N ARG A 24 8.33 10.90 -3.69
CA ARG A 24 7.66 12.20 -3.83
C ARG A 24 7.41 12.81 -2.45
N LEU A 25 6.84 12.02 -1.53
CA LEU A 25 6.62 12.43 -0.14
C LEU A 25 7.91 12.88 0.53
N GLU A 26 8.99 12.11 0.41
CA GLU A 26 10.29 12.45 1.01
C GLU A 26 10.82 13.80 0.48
N ARG A 27 10.68 14.06 -0.82
CA ARG A 27 11.09 15.33 -1.42
C ARG A 27 10.28 16.49 -0.85
N SER A 28 8.96 16.40 -0.87
CA SER A 28 8.07 17.46 -0.38
C SER A 28 8.20 17.66 1.13
N ALA A 29 8.49 16.60 1.89
CA ALA A 29 8.69 16.67 3.34
C ALA A 29 9.86 17.58 3.74
N ARG A 30 10.92 17.66 2.91
CA ARG A 30 12.06 18.56 3.14
C ARG A 30 11.71 20.04 2.95
N GLU A 31 10.60 20.32 2.27
CA GLU A 31 10.13 21.67 1.90
C GLU A 31 8.84 22.08 2.62
N LEU A 32 8.26 21.20 3.44
CA LEU A 32 6.99 21.41 4.17
C LEU A 32 6.90 22.76 4.89
N ALA A 33 7.98 23.20 5.54
CA ALA A 33 7.99 24.46 6.30
C ALA A 33 8.17 25.72 5.42
N ARG A 34 8.35 25.55 4.10
CA ARG A 34 8.78 26.61 3.19
C ARG A 34 7.76 26.96 2.11
N SER A 35 6.78 26.09 1.85
CA SER A 35 5.83 26.28 0.75
C SER A 35 4.49 25.54 1.01
N PRO A 36 3.34 26.23 0.88
CA PRO A 36 2.02 25.58 0.87
C PRO A 36 1.88 24.53 -0.23
N GLU A 37 2.54 24.73 -1.38
CA GLU A 37 2.55 23.74 -2.47
C GLU A 37 3.22 22.43 -2.05
N ALA A 38 4.28 22.49 -1.22
CA ALA A 38 4.92 21.30 -0.67
C ALA A 38 4.00 20.53 0.32
N ILE A 39 3.17 21.25 1.07
CA ILE A 39 2.16 20.66 1.96
C ILE A 39 1.10 19.91 1.14
N ALA A 40 0.56 20.54 0.09
CA ALA A 40 -0.39 19.92 -0.81
C ALA A 40 0.20 18.69 -1.53
N GLU A 41 1.47 18.77 -1.94
CA GLU A 41 2.16 17.66 -2.60
C GLU A 41 2.40 16.47 -1.65
N ALA A 42 2.82 16.74 -0.42
CA ALA A 42 2.99 15.70 0.60
C ALA A 42 1.66 14.99 0.90
N ARG A 43 0.57 15.76 1.03
CA ARG A 43 -0.78 15.21 1.23
C ARG A 43 -1.20 14.33 0.06
N GLU A 44 -1.01 14.78 -1.18
CA GLU A 44 -1.34 13.99 -2.36
C GLU A 44 -0.52 12.69 -2.43
N ALA A 45 0.78 12.74 -2.14
CA ALA A 45 1.62 11.56 -2.08
C ALA A 45 1.12 10.54 -1.04
N LEU A 46 0.71 11.00 0.15
CA LEU A 46 0.12 10.15 1.18
C LEU A 46 -1.21 9.51 0.74
N LEU A 47 -2.06 10.23 0.03
CA LEU A 47 -3.31 9.68 -0.53
C LEU A 47 -3.03 8.63 -1.62
N VAL A 48 -2.02 8.85 -2.46
CA VAL A 48 -1.57 7.86 -3.45
C VAL A 48 -1.07 6.60 -2.74
N ILE A 49 -0.23 6.72 -1.71
CA ILE A 49 0.25 5.57 -0.91
C ILE A 49 -0.94 4.85 -0.27
N THR A 50 -1.92 5.57 0.26
CA THR A 50 -3.13 5.01 0.86
C THR A 50 -3.88 4.10 -0.14
N ALA A 51 -4.18 4.63 -1.33
CA ALA A 51 -4.94 3.90 -2.34
C ALA A 51 -4.17 2.70 -2.91
N THR A 52 -2.86 2.87 -3.13
CA THR A 52 -2.00 1.81 -3.69
C THR A 52 -1.69 0.71 -2.67
N SER A 53 -1.52 1.04 -1.39
CA SER A 53 -1.33 0.04 -0.33
C SER A 53 -2.59 -0.79 -0.11
N ALA A 54 -3.78 -0.18 -0.17
CA ALA A 54 -5.04 -0.93 -0.15
C ALA A 54 -5.19 -1.88 -1.35
N ARG A 55 -4.68 -1.49 -2.52
CA ARG A 55 -4.63 -2.36 -3.71
C ARG A 55 -3.64 -3.52 -3.50
N LEU A 56 -2.44 -3.22 -2.97
CA LEU A 56 -1.41 -4.21 -2.68
C LEU A 56 -1.91 -5.27 -1.69
N ALA A 57 -2.58 -4.84 -0.61
CA ALA A 57 -3.18 -5.73 0.38
C ALA A 57 -4.11 -6.76 -0.27
N ARG A 58 -5.03 -6.30 -1.14
CA ARG A 58 -5.94 -7.20 -1.88
C ARG A 58 -5.23 -8.14 -2.84
N GLN A 59 -4.13 -7.70 -3.46
CA GLN A 59 -3.35 -8.54 -4.36
C GLN A 59 -2.63 -9.66 -3.60
N LEU A 60 -2.03 -9.32 -2.45
CA LEU A 60 -1.33 -10.26 -1.58
C LEU A 60 -2.30 -11.26 -0.94
N ASP A 61 -3.48 -10.83 -0.49
CA ASP A 61 -4.53 -11.71 0.00
C ASP A 61 -5.05 -12.68 -1.09
N GLY A 62 -5.22 -12.18 -2.32
CA GLY A 62 -5.56 -13.01 -3.47
C GLY A 62 -4.52 -14.09 -3.76
N LEU A 63 -3.23 -13.75 -3.67
CA LEU A 63 -2.13 -14.71 -3.80
C LEU A 63 -2.10 -15.70 -2.62
N ALA A 64 -2.29 -15.23 -1.39
CA ALA A 64 -2.34 -16.08 -0.20
C ALA A 64 -3.46 -17.12 -0.33
N SER A 65 -4.64 -16.67 -0.78
CA SER A 65 -5.79 -17.53 -1.04
C SER A 65 -5.52 -18.60 -2.10
N ALA A 66 -4.75 -18.28 -3.15
CA ALA A 66 -4.33 -19.25 -4.16
C ALA A 66 -3.29 -20.26 -3.65
N CYS A 67 -2.57 -19.95 -2.58
CA CYS A 67 -1.65 -20.88 -1.90
C CYS A 67 -2.34 -21.81 -0.89
N LYS A 68 -3.65 -21.68 -0.67
CA LYS A 68 -4.40 -22.61 0.19
C LYS A 68 -4.47 -23.99 -0.49
N GLN A 69 -3.93 -25.01 0.18
CA GLN A 69 -4.07 -26.39 -0.28
C GLN A 69 -5.37 -26.98 0.27
N PRO A 70 -6.22 -27.60 -0.58
CA PRO A 70 -7.36 -28.34 -0.09
C PRO A 70 -6.86 -29.56 0.70
N ASN A 71 -7.45 -29.79 1.88
CA ASN A 71 -7.23 -30.93 2.76
C ASN A 71 -5.96 -30.92 3.63
N THR A 72 -5.29 -29.77 3.80
CA THR A 72 -4.25 -29.61 4.84
C THR A 72 -4.81 -28.86 6.03
N THR A 73 -4.48 -29.32 7.24
CA THR A 73 -4.95 -28.68 8.49
C THR A 73 -4.16 -27.41 8.80
N GLU A 74 -2.92 -27.30 8.30
CA GLU A 74 -2.04 -26.15 8.52
C GLU A 74 -1.83 -25.35 7.22
N PRO A 75 -1.86 -24.01 7.30
CA PRO A 75 -1.49 -23.16 6.18
C PRO A 75 0.00 -23.27 5.86
N SER A 76 0.36 -23.21 4.57
CA SER A 76 1.76 -23.19 4.16
C SER A 76 2.47 -21.91 4.64
N ALA A 77 3.79 -21.98 4.83
CA ALA A 77 4.58 -20.80 5.21
C ALA A 77 4.43 -19.64 4.21
N VAL A 78 4.27 -19.94 2.92
CA VAL A 78 4.02 -18.96 1.86
C VAL A 78 2.66 -18.27 2.04
N HIS A 79 1.63 -19.04 2.37
CA HIS A 79 0.31 -18.49 2.68
C HIS A 79 0.39 -17.49 3.84
N VAL A 80 1.02 -17.90 4.96
CA VAL A 80 1.16 -17.04 6.15
C VAL A 80 1.96 -15.78 5.85
N ALA A 81 3.06 -15.89 5.10
CA ALA A 81 3.87 -14.72 4.74
C ALA A 81 3.11 -13.72 3.86
N LEU A 82 2.30 -14.20 2.91
CA LEU A 82 1.48 -13.35 2.04
C LEU A 82 0.34 -12.68 2.80
N ASP A 83 -0.31 -13.39 3.72
CA ASP A 83 -1.35 -12.84 4.60
C ASP A 83 -0.79 -11.72 5.51
N GLN A 84 0.37 -11.97 6.12
CA GLN A 84 1.08 -10.95 6.91
C GLN A 84 1.49 -9.73 6.08
N ALA A 85 1.96 -9.94 4.85
CA ALA A 85 2.30 -8.85 3.95
C ALA A 85 1.06 -8.05 3.54
N ALA A 86 -0.09 -8.71 3.35
CA ALA A 86 -1.35 -8.05 3.06
C ALA A 86 -1.79 -7.15 4.23
N ALA A 87 -1.72 -7.67 5.47
CA ALA A 87 -2.03 -6.90 6.67
C ALA A 87 -1.09 -5.69 6.84
N ALA A 88 0.21 -5.86 6.60
CA ALA A 88 1.17 -4.76 6.66
C ALA A 88 0.89 -3.67 5.61
N ALA A 89 0.46 -4.06 4.40
CA ALA A 89 0.06 -3.11 3.37
C ALA A 89 -1.23 -2.36 3.75
N GLU A 90 -2.19 -3.03 4.39
CA GLU A 90 -3.39 -2.37 4.93
C GLU A 90 -3.04 -1.36 6.02
N ASP A 91 -2.19 -1.74 6.98
CA ASP A 91 -1.72 -0.87 8.06
C ASP A 91 -0.99 0.36 7.53
N LEU A 92 -0.12 0.19 6.52
CA LEU A 92 0.54 1.29 5.83
C LEU A 92 -0.50 2.27 5.26
N GLY A 93 -1.51 1.75 4.54
CA GLY A 93 -2.57 2.57 3.96
C GLY A 93 -3.37 3.34 5.01
N ASN A 94 -3.68 2.71 6.14
CA ASN A 94 -4.37 3.35 7.26
C ASN A 94 -3.51 4.47 7.89
N CYS A 95 -2.23 4.22 8.10
CA CYS A 95 -1.30 5.22 8.63
C CYS A 95 -1.17 6.42 7.70
N THR A 96 -1.02 6.21 6.40
CA THR A 96 -0.90 7.31 5.43
C THR A 96 -2.19 8.11 5.27
N LYS A 97 -3.36 7.46 5.41
CA LYS A 97 -4.65 8.14 5.45
C LYS A 97 -4.73 9.11 6.62
N VAL A 98 -4.37 8.64 7.82
CA VAL A 98 -4.35 9.48 9.03
C VAL A 98 -3.37 10.63 8.89
N ALA A 99 -2.17 10.39 8.34
CA ALA A 99 -1.19 11.44 8.08
C ALA A 99 -1.72 12.49 7.07
N ALA A 100 -2.38 12.07 5.99
CA ALA A 100 -2.97 12.99 5.02
C ALA A 100 -4.11 13.84 5.63
N GLN A 101 -4.90 13.25 6.53
CA GLN A 101 -5.95 13.93 7.28
C GLN A 101 -5.35 14.99 8.21
N ALA A 102 -4.28 14.66 8.95
CA ALA A 102 -3.62 15.57 9.87
C ALA A 102 -3.02 16.81 9.17
N ILE A 103 -2.60 16.67 7.90
CA ILE A 103 -2.19 17.81 7.08
C ILE A 103 -3.37 18.72 6.76
N TYR A 104 -4.53 18.15 6.39
CA TYR A 104 -5.74 18.91 6.06
C TYR A 104 -6.34 19.63 7.27
N ASP A 105 -6.39 18.96 8.42
CA ASP A 105 -6.98 19.51 9.65
C ASP A 105 -6.08 20.61 10.28
N GLY A 106 -4.81 20.71 9.84
CA GLY A 106 -3.86 21.74 10.26
C GLY A 106 -3.80 22.98 9.37
N GLU A 107 -4.51 22.99 8.24
CA GLU A 107 -4.76 24.18 7.40
C GLU A 107 -5.91 25.03 7.97
#